data_AF-A0A9E3K328-F1
#
_entry.id   AF-A0A9E3K328-F1
#
_cell.length_a   1.000
_cell.length_b   1.000
_cell.length_c   1.000
_cell.angle_alpha   90.00
_cell.angle_beta   90.00
_cell.angle_gamma   90.00
#
_symmetry.space_group_name_H-M   'P 1'
#
loop_
_entity.id
_entity.type
_entity.pdbx_description
1 polymer ?
#
loop_
_entity_poly.entity_id
_entity_poly.type
_entity_poly.pdbx_seq_one_letter_code
_entity_poly.pdbx_strand_id
1 'polypeptide(L)'
;METALYLPVKRFLESLGFTVKGEVGGCDLVALSGDEPPIVVIGELKLTFNLELLLQAVDRAGACDEVWLAAKLSSRGKGRESDARYRNLCRRLG
;
A
#
# COMPACT_ATOMS: atom_id res chain seq x y z
N MET A 1 0.28 1.80 -16.75
CA MET A 1 -0.51 2.79 -16.00
C MET A 1 -0.55 2.37 -14.53
N GLU A 2 -0.76 3.30 -13.60
CA GLU A 2 -0.85 3.00 -12.15
C GLU A 2 -1.96 1.98 -11.84
N THR A 3 -3.08 2.04 -12.58
CA THR A 3 -4.17 1.05 -12.54
C THR A 3 -3.71 -0.40 -12.73
N ALA A 4 -2.56 -0.64 -13.35
CA ALA A 4 -1.99 -1.98 -13.49
C ALA A 4 -1.48 -2.57 -12.16
N LEU A 5 -1.26 -1.74 -11.13
CA LEU A 5 -0.88 -2.19 -9.79
C LEU A 5 -2.08 -2.64 -8.95
N TYR A 6 -3.26 -2.06 -9.21
CA TYR A 6 -4.45 -2.33 -8.41
C TYR A 6 -4.80 -3.82 -8.39
N LEU A 7 -4.92 -4.47 -9.56
CA LEU A 7 -5.36 -5.86 -9.61
C LEU A 7 -4.39 -6.85 -8.94
N PRO A 8 -3.05 -6.76 -9.14
CA PRO A 8 -2.10 -7.57 -8.37
C PRO A 8 -2.18 -7.35 -6.86
N VAL A 9 -2.25 -6.10 -6.39
CA VAL A 9 -2.29 -5.80 -4.94
C VAL A 9 -3.61 -6.23 -4.33
N LYS A 10 -4.72 -5.98 -5.03
CA LYS A 10 -6.05 -6.46 -4.64
C LYS A 10 -6.06 -7.97 -4.45
N ARG A 11 -5.58 -8.74 -5.44
CA ARG A 11 -5.54 -10.20 -5.36
C ARG A 11 -4.67 -10.69 -4.21
N PHE A 12 -3.55 -10.01 -3.94
CA PHE A 12 -2.70 -10.34 -2.80
C PHE A 12 -3.44 -10.15 -1.48
N LEU A 13 -4.08 -9.01 -1.26
CA LEU A 13 -4.87 -8.75 -0.04
C LEU A 13 -6.07 -9.70 0.09
N GLU A 14 -6.79 -9.97 -1.01
CA GLU A 14 -7.88 -10.95 -1.02
C GLU A 14 -7.38 -12.36 -0.67
N SER A 15 -6.17 -12.75 -1.10
CA SER A 15 -5.57 -14.03 -0.73
C SER A 15 -5.20 -14.13 0.76
N LEU A 16 -5.06 -12.99 1.44
CA LEU A 16 -4.88 -12.90 2.89
C LEU A 16 -6.22 -12.87 3.65
N GLY A 17 -7.35 -12.99 2.96
CA GLY A 17 -8.69 -13.02 3.56
C GLY A 17 -9.36 -11.66 3.69
N PHE A 18 -8.79 -10.59 3.13
CA PHE A 18 -9.41 -9.27 3.16
C PHE A 18 -10.48 -9.10 2.09
N THR A 19 -11.50 -8.30 2.40
CA THR A 19 -12.41 -7.72 1.40
C THR A 19 -11.83 -6.40 0.90
N VAL A 20 -11.56 -6.27 -0.40
CA VAL A 20 -10.84 -5.12 -0.97
C VAL A 20 -11.71 -4.31 -1.93
N LYS A 21 -11.68 -2.98 -1.77
CA LYS A 21 -12.31 -2.01 -2.69
C LYS A 21 -11.30 -0.95 -3.12
N GLY A 22 -11.42 -0.47 -4.36
CA GLY A 22 -10.59 0.61 -4.91
C GLY A 22 -11.31 1.97 -4.88
N GLU A 23 -10.53 3.05 -5.01
CA GLU A 23 -11.02 4.43 -5.16
C GLU A 23 -11.97 4.88 -4.03
N VAL A 24 -11.63 4.55 -2.79
CA VAL A 24 -12.45 4.86 -1.61
C VAL A 24 -11.96 6.14 -0.96
N GLY A 25 -12.76 7.21 -0.98
CA GLY A 25 -12.43 8.46 -0.28
C GLY A 25 -11.09 9.08 -0.71
N GLY A 26 -10.68 8.86 -1.96
CA GLY A 26 -9.40 9.32 -2.50
C GLY A 26 -8.20 8.43 -2.18
N CYS A 27 -8.39 7.27 -1.52
CA CYS A 27 -7.36 6.24 -1.39
C CYS A 27 -7.40 5.32 -2.62
N ASP A 28 -6.24 4.82 -3.05
CA ASP A 28 -6.20 3.86 -4.17
C ASP A 28 -6.93 2.55 -3.84
N LEU A 29 -6.78 2.02 -2.61
CA LEU A 29 -7.58 0.91 -2.11
C LEU A 29 -7.77 0.93 -0.59
N VAL A 30 -8.84 0.27 -0.15
CA VAL A 30 -9.12 -0.05 1.26
C VAL A 30 -9.45 -1.54 1.36
N ALA A 31 -8.89 -2.20 2.36
CA ALA A 31 -9.10 -3.62 2.64
C ALA A 31 -9.55 -3.81 4.09
N LEU A 32 -10.56 -4.64 4.30
CA LEU A 32 -11.10 -4.97 5.63
C LEU A 32 -10.92 -6.46 5.91
N SER A 33 -10.43 -6.81 7.11
CA SER A 33 -10.39 -8.21 7.55
C SER A 33 -11.80 -8.75 7.86
N GLY A 34 -11.90 -10.06 8.07
CA GLY A 34 -13.15 -10.70 8.50
C GLY A 34 -13.39 -10.66 10.02
N ASP A 35 -12.55 -9.97 10.77
CA ASP A 35 -12.63 -9.89 12.25
C ASP A 35 -13.70 -8.90 12.72
N GLU A 36 -14.00 -8.92 14.02
CA GLU A 36 -14.93 -7.99 14.67
C GLU A 36 -14.27 -7.41 15.94
N PRO A 37 -13.83 -6.13 15.94
CA PRO A 37 -13.87 -5.19 14.81
C PRO A 37 -12.87 -5.58 13.69
N PRO A 38 -13.14 -5.17 12.43
CA PRO A 38 -12.25 -5.49 11.33
C PRO A 38 -10.96 -4.67 11.42
N ILE A 39 -9.86 -5.29 10.99
CA ILE A 39 -8.62 -4.56 10.69
C ILE A 39 -8.83 -3.79 9.39
N VAL A 40 -8.55 -2.49 9.42
CA VAL A 40 -8.61 -1.59 8.28
C VAL A 40 -7.21 -1.39 7.71
N VAL A 41 -7.00 -1.78 6.45
CA VAL A 41 -5.77 -1.51 5.71
C VAL A 41 -6.06 -0.51 4.60
N ILE A 42 -5.31 0.59 4.54
CA ILE A 42 -5.36 1.53 3.40
C ILE A 42 -4.12 1.33 2.54
N GLY A 43 -4.31 1.16 1.24
CA GLY A 43 -3.22 0.99 0.28
C GLY A 43 -3.10 2.16 -0.69
N GLU A 44 -1.88 2.68 -0.86
CA GLU A 44 -1.54 3.70 -1.87
C GLU A 44 -0.56 3.10 -2.90
N LEU A 45 -0.77 3.41 -4.17
CA LEU A 45 -0.15 2.76 -5.32
C LEU A 45 0.57 3.79 -6.21
N LYS A 46 1.88 3.62 -6.41
CA LYS A 46 2.62 4.38 -7.43
C LYS A 46 3.52 3.48 -8.26
N LEU A 47 3.65 3.74 -9.57
CA LEU A 47 4.58 2.97 -10.40
C LEU A 47 6.03 3.04 -9.90
N THR A 48 6.41 4.20 -9.38
CA THR A 48 7.72 4.46 -8.78
C THR A 48 7.50 4.93 -7.36
N PHE A 49 8.28 4.38 -6.42
CA PHE A 49 8.31 4.90 -5.07
C PHE A 49 8.91 6.31 -5.06
N ASN A 50 8.14 7.30 -4.60
CA ASN A 50 8.50 8.71 -4.59
C ASN A 50 7.99 9.40 -3.31
N LEU A 51 8.25 10.70 -3.18
CA LEU A 51 7.82 11.47 -2.01
C LEU A 51 6.29 11.57 -1.92
N GLU A 52 5.59 11.64 -3.06
CA GLU A 52 4.13 11.72 -3.08
C GLU A 52 3.49 10.49 -2.42
N LEU A 53 3.94 9.29 -2.79
CA LEU A 53 3.45 8.04 -2.18
C LEU A 53 3.60 8.06 -0.65
N LEU A 54 4.72 8.62 -0.15
CA LEU A 54 4.97 8.75 1.29
C LEU A 54 4.05 9.77 1.95
N LEU A 55 3.80 10.92 1.32
CA LEU A 55 2.92 11.95 1.87
C LEU A 55 1.48 11.43 1.95
N GLN A 56 1.01 10.77 0.90
CA GLN A 56 -0.28 10.09 0.91
C GLN A 56 -0.34 9.08 2.07
N ALA A 57 0.69 8.24 2.24
CA ALA A 57 0.75 7.26 3.34
C ALA A 57 0.57 7.91 4.73
N VAL A 58 1.30 8.99 4.97
CA VAL A 58 1.26 9.73 6.24
C VAL A 58 -0.13 10.31 6.48
N ASP A 59 -0.76 10.85 5.44
CA ASP A 59 -2.13 11.38 5.53
C ASP A 59 -3.18 10.30 5.84
N ARG A 60 -2.93 9.04 5.44
CA ARG A 60 -3.82 7.89 5.73
C ARG A 60 -3.64 7.30 7.12
N ALA A 61 -2.47 7.43 7.73
CA ALA A 61 -2.11 6.71 8.96
C ALA A 61 -3.07 6.95 10.14
N GLY A 62 -3.77 8.09 10.19
CA GLY A 62 -4.75 8.38 11.24
C GLY A 62 -6.12 7.71 11.05
N ALA A 63 -6.37 7.06 9.92
CA ALA A 63 -7.69 6.55 9.52
C ALA A 63 -7.77 5.01 9.40
N CYS A 64 -6.69 4.29 9.70
CA CYS A 64 -6.60 2.83 9.54
C CYS A 64 -5.62 2.21 10.53
N ASP A 65 -5.63 0.87 10.62
CA ASP A 65 -4.69 0.11 11.45
C ASP A 65 -3.33 -0.05 10.76
N GLU A 66 -3.33 -0.23 9.44
CA GLU A 66 -2.10 -0.35 8.65
C GLU A 66 -2.19 0.44 7.33
N VAL A 67 -1.08 1.08 6.95
CA VAL A 67 -0.92 1.74 5.64
C VAL A 67 0.06 0.95 4.79
N TRP A 68 -0.39 0.47 3.64
CA TRP A 68 0.44 -0.35 2.75
C TRP A 68 0.85 0.44 1.51
N LEU A 69 2.16 0.48 1.25
CA LEU A 69 2.72 1.16 0.09
C LEU A 69 3.14 0.16 -0.97
N ALA A 70 2.51 0.25 -2.15
CA ALA A 70 2.87 -0.62 -3.27
C ALA A 70 3.45 0.17 -4.44
N ALA A 71 4.64 -0.26 -4.87
CA ALA A 71 5.29 0.26 -6.05
C ALA A 71 5.95 -0.85 -6.86
N LYS A 72 6.23 -0.61 -8.14
CA LYS A 72 6.98 -1.58 -8.94
C LYS A 72 8.42 -1.65 -8.45
N LEU A 73 8.91 -2.87 -8.29
CA LEU A 73 10.34 -3.11 -8.14
C LEU A 73 11.09 -2.66 -9.40
N SER A 74 12.32 -2.21 -9.21
CA SER A 74 13.17 -1.82 -10.34
C SER A 74 13.44 -3.03 -11.23
N SER A 75 12.99 -2.97 -12.48
CA SER A 75 13.27 -4.02 -13.47
C SER A 75 14.77 -4.16 -13.80
N ARG A 76 15.59 -3.18 -13.42
CA ARG A 76 17.04 -3.15 -13.67
C ARG A 76 17.88 -3.39 -12.41
N GLY A 77 17.27 -3.74 -11.27
CA GLY A 77 17.97 -3.99 -10.01
C GLY A 77 18.73 -2.77 -9.46
N LYS A 78 18.36 -1.57 -9.88
CA LYS A 78 18.93 -0.29 -9.41
C LYS A 78 17.96 0.48 -8.51
N GLY A 79 16.93 -0.19 -8.01
CA GLY A 79 15.98 0.44 -7.10
C GLY A 79 16.49 0.46 -5.67
N ARG A 80 15.65 0.97 -4.76
CA ARG A 80 15.98 1.12 -3.33
C ARG A 80 15.49 -0.04 -2.47
N GLU A 81 14.92 -1.08 -3.08
CA GLU A 81 14.36 -2.25 -2.39
C GLU A 81 15.37 -2.95 -1.45
N SER A 82 16.67 -2.91 -1.79
CA SER A 82 17.74 -3.46 -0.96
C SER A 82 18.26 -2.49 0.12
N ASP A 83 17.97 -1.19 0.01
CA ASP A 83 18.43 -0.18 0.96
C ASP A 83 17.70 -0.35 2.30
N ALA A 84 18.46 -0.60 3.37
CA ALA A 84 17.90 -0.78 4.71
C ALA A 84 17.13 0.45 5.20
N ARG A 85 17.55 1.66 4.83
CA ARG A 85 16.85 2.91 5.21
C ARG A 85 15.49 2.99 4.54
N TYR A 86 15.42 2.58 3.28
CA TYR A 86 14.17 2.50 2.52
C TYR A 86 13.18 1.53 3.17
N ARG A 87 13.64 0.31 3.49
CA ARG A 87 12.80 -0.69 4.17
C ARG A 87 12.41 -0.26 5.59
N ASN A 88 13.31 0.41 6.31
CA ASN A 88 13.03 0.92 7.66
C ASN A 88 12.01 2.07 7.63
N LEU A 89 12.02 2.91 6.59
CA LEU A 89 11.03 3.96 6.42
C LEU A 89 9.63 3.37 6.20
N CYS A 90 9.50 2.40 5.28
CA CYS A 90 8.21 1.74 5.04
C CYS A 90 7.68 1.11 6.33
N ARG A 91 8.50 0.35 7.06
CA ARG A 91 8.13 -0.27 8.35
C ARG A 91 7.76 0.70 9.48
N ARG A 92 8.05 2.01 9.34
CA ARG A 92 7.66 3.02 10.35
C ARG A 92 6.30 3.65 10.05
N LEU A 93 5.80 3.50 8.83
CA LEU A 93 4.49 4.02 8.42
C LEU A 93 3.36 3.01 8.68
N GLY A 94 3.70 1.75 8.92
CA GLY A 94 2.82 0.58 8.93
C GLY A 94 3.52 -0.55 8.21
#